data_AF-A0A0V0HCM1-F1
#
_entry.id   AF-A0A0V0HCM1-F1
#
_cell.length_a   1.000
_cell.length_b   1.000
_cell.length_c   1.000
_cell.angle_alpha   90.00
_cell.angle_beta   90.00
_cell.angle_gamma   90.00
#
_symmetry.space_group_name_H-M   'P 1'
#
loop_
_entity.id
_entity.type
_entity.pdbx_description
1 polymer ?
#
loop_
_entity_poly.entity_id
_entity_poly.type
_entity_poly.pdbx_seq_one_letter_code
_entity_poly.pdbx_strand_id
1 'polypeptide(L)'
;MRHRMGKSSKWARARAILKEFEEKCATPDGKLKQVADAMTVEMHAGLASEGGSKLKMLISYVDNLPTGDEGGVFYALDLGGTNFRVLRVQLGGKDGGIIHQEFAEASIPPNLMVGTSEALFDYIAAELAKFVAEEGEEFHPPPGRQRELGFTFSFPIMQTSINSGTLIRWTKGFSIDDTV
;
A
#
# COMPACT_ATOMS: atom_id res chain seq x y z
N MET A 1 -58.45 -7.31 2.13
CA MET A 1 -58.01 -6.30 1.13
C MET A 1 -56.99 -5.27 1.64
N ARG A 2 -57.07 -4.77 2.88
CA ARG A 2 -56.15 -3.72 3.40
C ARG A 2 -54.65 -4.09 3.47
N HIS A 3 -54.32 -5.37 3.69
CA HIS A 3 -52.92 -5.84 3.80
C HIS A 3 -52.16 -5.87 2.44
N ARG A 4 -52.87 -5.87 1.31
CA ARG A 4 -52.29 -5.93 -0.04
C ARG A 4 -51.89 -4.54 -0.57
N MET A 5 -52.64 -3.50 -0.19
CA MET A 5 -52.39 -2.10 -0.60
C MET A 5 -51.15 -1.48 0.08
N GLY A 6 -50.92 -1.78 1.37
CA GLY A 6 -49.74 -1.28 2.09
C GLY A 6 -48.40 -1.84 1.59
N LYS A 7 -48.38 -3.05 1.02
CA LYS A 7 -47.19 -3.61 0.37
C LYS A 7 -46.91 -2.90 -0.96
N SER A 8 -47.93 -2.60 -1.76
CA SER A 8 -47.78 -1.93 -3.07
C SER A 8 -47.18 -0.52 -2.94
N SER A 9 -47.62 0.27 -1.95
CA SER A 9 -47.08 1.61 -1.68
C SER A 9 -45.62 1.58 -1.20
N LYS A 10 -45.25 0.63 -0.33
CA LYS A 10 -43.86 0.43 0.11
C LYS A 10 -42.95 0.04 -1.06
N TRP A 11 -43.42 -0.83 -1.95
CA TRP A 11 -42.69 -1.22 -3.17
C TRP A 11 -42.53 -0.07 -4.16
N ALA A 12 -43.53 0.80 -4.30
CA ALA A 12 -43.42 2.00 -5.13
C ALA A 12 -42.34 2.96 -4.59
N ARG A 13 -42.31 3.18 -3.26
CA ARG A 13 -41.26 3.98 -2.61
C ARG A 13 -39.88 3.36 -2.79
N ALA A 14 -39.74 2.04 -2.62
CA ALA A 14 -38.48 1.34 -2.83
C ALA A 14 -37.98 1.48 -4.28
N ARG A 15 -38.87 1.36 -5.27
CA ARG A 15 -38.51 1.57 -6.69
C ARG A 15 -38.10 3.00 -6.99
N ALA A 16 -38.74 3.99 -6.38
CA ALA A 16 -38.35 5.38 -6.53
C ALA A 16 -36.94 5.64 -5.98
N ILE A 17 -36.63 5.12 -4.79
CA ILE A 17 -35.28 5.20 -4.19
C ILE A 17 -34.25 4.51 -5.09
N LEU A 18 -34.57 3.32 -5.61
CA LEU A 18 -33.67 2.58 -6.49
C LEU A 18 -33.38 3.35 -7.78
N LYS A 19 -34.41 3.90 -8.41
CA LYS A 19 -34.26 4.69 -9.64
C LYS A 19 -33.42 5.95 -9.40
N GLU A 20 -33.70 6.67 -8.32
CA GLU A 20 -32.90 7.85 -7.95
C GLU A 20 -31.43 7.48 -7.70
N PHE A 21 -31.19 6.35 -7.02
CA PHE A 21 -29.84 5.84 -6.78
C PHE A 21 -29.13 5.48 -8.09
N GLU A 22 -29.80 4.75 -8.98
CA GLU A 22 -29.30 4.38 -10.31
C GLU A 22 -28.91 5.64 -11.12
N GLU A 23 -29.79 6.64 -11.17
CA GLU A 23 -29.54 7.89 -11.89
C GLU A 23 -28.39 8.70 -11.28
N LYS A 24 -28.31 8.81 -9.95
CA LYS A 24 -27.25 9.55 -9.26
C LYS A 24 -25.89 8.87 -9.36
N CYS A 25 -25.86 7.54 -9.32
CA CYS A 25 -24.65 6.74 -9.45
C CYS A 25 -24.24 6.48 -10.90
N ALA A 26 -25.06 6.86 -11.89
CA ALA A 26 -24.70 6.73 -13.29
C ALA A 26 -23.38 7.48 -13.60
N THR A 27 -22.46 6.75 -14.24
CA THR A 27 -21.17 7.23 -14.71
C THR A 27 -21.04 7.02 -16.22
N PRO A 28 -21.85 7.72 -17.05
CA PRO A 28 -21.71 7.64 -18.50
C PRO A 28 -20.34 8.18 -18.93
N ASP A 29 -19.87 7.77 -20.11
CA ASP A 29 -18.54 8.13 -20.64
C ASP A 29 -18.23 9.62 -20.58
N GLY A 30 -19.21 10.48 -20.87
CA GLY A 30 -19.04 11.94 -20.80
C GLY A 30 -18.69 12.43 -19.39
N LYS A 31 -19.29 11.85 -18.35
CA LYS A 31 -19.00 12.17 -16.95
C LYS A 31 -17.64 11.60 -16.53
N LEU A 32 -17.28 10.40 -17.01
CA LEU A 32 -15.97 9.82 -16.74
C LEU A 32 -14.83 10.65 -17.34
N LYS A 33 -15.02 11.20 -18.55
CA LYS A 33 -14.06 12.15 -19.16
C LYS A 33 -13.89 13.40 -18.30
N GLN A 34 -14.99 14.00 -17.83
CA GLN A 34 -14.93 15.15 -16.92
C GLN A 34 -14.17 14.83 -15.61
N VAL A 35 -14.33 13.62 -15.06
CA VAL A 35 -13.57 13.18 -13.88
C VAL A 35 -12.08 13.05 -14.19
N ALA A 36 -11.71 12.50 -15.35
CA ALA A 36 -10.32 12.38 -15.76
C ALA A 36 -9.66 13.76 -16.01
N ASP A 37 -10.38 14.68 -16.64
CA ASP A 37 -9.93 16.06 -16.85
C ASP A 37 -9.72 16.77 -15.51
N ALA A 38 -10.67 16.65 -14.58
CA ALA A 38 -10.56 17.21 -13.24
C ALA A 38 -9.38 16.62 -12.45
N MET A 39 -9.15 15.30 -12.56
CA MET A 39 -7.98 14.64 -11.95
C MET A 39 -6.67 15.24 -12.49
N THR A 40 -6.59 15.45 -13.81
CA THR A 40 -5.41 16.03 -14.46
C THR A 40 -5.14 17.46 -13.95
N VAL A 41 -6.18 18.28 -13.81
CA VAL A 41 -6.07 19.63 -13.23
C VAL A 41 -5.53 19.58 -11.80
N GLU A 42 -6.09 18.70 -10.97
CA GLU A 42 -5.63 18.54 -9.58
C GLU A 42 -4.18 18.03 -9.50
N MET A 43 -3.76 17.13 -10.41
CA MET A 43 -2.36 16.68 -10.48
C MET A 43 -1.41 17.84 -10.79
N HIS A 44 -1.74 18.68 -11.77
CA HIS A 44 -0.94 19.86 -12.09
C HIS A 44 -0.85 20.84 -10.91
N ALA A 45 -1.97 21.09 -10.24
CA ALA A 45 -2.00 21.97 -9.07
C ALA A 45 -1.19 21.40 -7.89
N GLY A 46 -1.22 20.09 -7.65
CA GLY A 46 -0.42 19.42 -6.61
C GLY A 46 1.08 19.42 -6.91
N LEU A 47 1.48 19.34 -8.18
CA LEU A 47 2.88 19.40 -8.59
C LEU A 47 3.46 20.83 -8.60
N ALA A 48 2.61 21.84 -8.82
CA ALA A 48 3.06 23.23 -8.91
C ALA A 48 3.51 23.82 -7.56
N SER A 49 2.89 23.38 -6.46
CA SER A 49 3.22 23.84 -5.11
C SER A 49 2.69 22.88 -4.05
N GLU A 50 3.42 22.74 -2.95
CA GLU A 50 2.93 21.99 -1.78
C GLU A 50 1.60 22.57 -1.28
N GLY A 51 0.60 21.70 -1.13
CA GLY A 51 -0.76 22.11 -0.73
C GLY A 51 -1.60 22.75 -1.84
N GLY A 52 -1.13 22.80 -3.09
CA GLY A 52 -1.86 23.37 -4.23
C GLY A 52 -3.11 22.57 -4.65
N SER A 53 -3.22 21.32 -4.21
CA SER A 53 -4.34 20.42 -4.50
C SER A 53 -4.66 19.51 -3.31
N LYS A 54 -5.83 18.86 -3.34
CA LYS A 54 -6.11 17.70 -2.48
C LYS A 54 -5.26 16.49 -2.83
N LEU A 55 -4.78 16.38 -4.06
CA LEU A 55 -3.74 15.44 -4.46
C LEU A 55 -2.39 15.97 -3.99
N LYS A 56 -1.77 15.25 -3.04
CA LYS A 56 -0.51 15.69 -2.44
C LYS A 56 0.68 15.66 -3.39
N MET A 57 0.64 14.80 -4.41
CA MET A 57 1.72 14.62 -5.39
C MET A 57 3.12 14.55 -4.74
N LEU A 58 3.24 13.69 -3.72
CA LEU A 58 4.46 13.58 -2.91
C LEU A 58 5.64 13.06 -3.74
N ILE A 59 6.82 13.64 -3.52
CA ILE A 59 8.07 13.17 -4.12
C ILE A 59 8.49 11.86 -3.45
N SER A 60 8.68 10.80 -4.25
CA SER A 60 9.08 9.47 -3.77
C SER A 60 10.58 9.28 -3.62
N TYR A 61 11.39 10.24 -4.10
CA TYR A 61 12.86 10.14 -4.21
C TYR A 61 13.35 8.95 -5.06
N VAL A 62 12.45 8.32 -5.83
CA VAL A 62 12.79 7.28 -6.81
C VAL A 62 13.04 7.95 -8.16
N ASP A 63 14.30 8.28 -8.41
CA ASP A 63 14.70 8.94 -9.67
C ASP A 63 15.02 7.93 -10.77
N ASN A 64 15.36 6.68 -10.40
CA ASN A 64 15.69 5.60 -11.31
C ASN A 64 14.81 4.39 -11.01
N LEU A 65 14.07 3.93 -12.03
CA LEU A 65 13.33 2.68 -11.96
C LEU A 65 14.24 1.50 -12.32
N PRO A 66 13.91 0.27 -11.88
CA PRO A 66 14.66 -0.92 -12.28
C PRO A 66 14.77 -1.06 -13.80
N THR A 67 15.95 -1.46 -14.29
CA THR A 67 16.25 -1.58 -15.72
C THR A 67 16.10 -3.00 -16.24
N GLY A 68 16.14 -4.00 -15.35
CA GLY A 68 16.25 -5.42 -15.69
C GLY A 68 17.70 -5.93 -15.71
N ASP A 69 18.70 -5.06 -15.53
CA ASP A 69 20.11 -5.45 -15.43
C ASP A 69 20.52 -5.84 -14.00
N GLU A 70 19.60 -5.73 -13.03
CA GLU A 70 19.87 -6.00 -11.63
C GLU A 70 20.24 -7.47 -11.39
N GLY A 71 21.31 -7.68 -10.62
CA GLY A 71 21.77 -9.01 -10.23
C GLY A 71 22.05 -9.08 -8.73
N GLY A 72 21.81 -10.26 -8.16
CA GLY A 72 22.06 -10.55 -6.75
C GLY A 72 20.78 -10.79 -5.94
N VAL A 73 20.93 -10.83 -4.62
CA VAL A 73 19.86 -11.18 -3.69
C VAL A 73 19.38 -9.93 -2.96
N PHE A 74 18.07 -9.70 -3.00
CA PHE A 74 17.42 -8.56 -2.36
C PHE A 74 16.23 -9.01 -1.52
N TYR A 75 16.01 -8.31 -0.42
CA TYR A 75 14.88 -8.53 0.47
C TYR A 75 13.84 -7.43 0.28
N ALA A 76 12.58 -7.75 0.56
CA ALA A 76 11.52 -6.76 0.69
C ALA A 76 10.67 -7.03 1.92
N LEU A 77 10.24 -5.95 2.57
CA LEU A 77 9.25 -5.95 3.64
C LEU A 77 8.07 -5.11 3.17
N ASP A 78 6.87 -5.67 3.18
CA ASP A 78 5.64 -4.98 2.81
C ASP A 78 4.66 -4.94 3.99
N LEU A 79 4.54 -3.77 4.60
CA LEU A 79 3.61 -3.49 5.68
C LEU A 79 2.38 -2.75 5.13
N GLY A 80 1.34 -3.54 4.81
CA GLY A 80 0.14 -3.08 4.10
C GLY A 80 -1.06 -2.74 4.98
N GLY A 81 -1.17 -3.37 6.15
CA GLY A 81 -2.34 -3.32 7.02
C GLY A 81 -2.22 -4.34 8.16
N THR A 82 -3.25 -5.16 8.37
CA THR A 82 -3.26 -6.20 9.42
C THR A 82 -2.31 -7.36 9.16
N ASN A 83 -1.87 -7.53 7.91
CA ASN A 83 -0.83 -8.49 7.52
C ASN A 83 0.37 -7.73 6.96
N PHE A 84 1.54 -8.34 7.08
CA PHE A 84 2.73 -7.93 6.36
C PHE A 84 3.39 -9.12 5.69
N ARG A 85 4.22 -8.83 4.69
CA ARG A 85 4.94 -9.84 3.93
C ARG A 85 6.43 -9.57 4.01
N VAL A 86 7.20 -10.63 4.16
CA VAL A 86 8.65 -10.63 3.96
C VAL A 86 8.95 -11.45 2.72
N LEU A 87 9.82 -10.93 1.85
CA LEU A 87 10.12 -11.54 0.57
C LEU A 87 11.63 -11.49 0.31
N ARG A 88 12.13 -12.47 -0.42
CA ARG A 88 13.48 -12.45 -0.99
C ARG A 88 13.43 -12.83 -2.45
N VAL A 89 14.30 -12.23 -3.24
CA VAL A 89 14.42 -12.45 -4.67
C VAL A 89 15.88 -12.53 -5.06
N GLN A 90 16.20 -13.53 -5.89
CA GLN A 90 17.47 -13.62 -6.59
C GLN A 90 17.28 -13.16 -8.03
N LEU A 91 17.92 -12.05 -8.38
CA LEU A 91 17.90 -11.45 -9.71
C LEU A 91 19.11 -11.94 -10.53
N GLY A 92 18.86 -12.30 -11.78
CA GLY A 92 19.83 -12.91 -12.68
C GLY A 92 20.54 -11.95 -13.63
N GLY A 93 20.36 -10.64 -13.48
CA GLY A 93 20.88 -9.64 -14.41
C GLY A 93 20.09 -9.58 -15.72
N LYS A 94 20.68 -8.87 -16.68
CA LYS A 94 20.10 -8.43 -17.96
C LYS A 94 19.21 -9.44 -18.69
N ASP A 95 19.57 -10.72 -18.69
CA ASP A 95 18.86 -11.78 -19.39
C ASP A 95 18.36 -12.90 -18.44
N GLY A 96 18.61 -12.76 -17.14
CA GLY A 96 18.31 -13.78 -16.13
C GLY A 96 16.97 -13.59 -15.42
N GLY A 97 16.42 -12.37 -15.43
CA GLY A 97 15.14 -12.07 -14.77
C GLY A 97 15.14 -12.46 -13.29
N ILE A 98 14.01 -12.97 -12.80
CA ILE A 98 13.88 -13.53 -11.45
C ILE A 98 14.24 -15.01 -11.51
N ILE A 99 15.34 -15.40 -10.87
CA ILE A 99 15.80 -16.80 -10.81
C ILE A 99 15.05 -17.55 -9.71
N HIS A 100 15.05 -16.98 -8.50
CA HIS A 100 14.37 -17.54 -7.33
C HIS A 100 13.60 -16.43 -6.60
N GLN A 101 12.44 -16.78 -6.05
CA GLN A 101 11.62 -15.87 -5.25
C GLN A 101 10.90 -16.66 -4.18
N GLU A 102 10.94 -16.13 -2.96
CA GLU A 102 10.20 -16.66 -1.83
C GLU A 102 9.53 -15.54 -1.04
N PHE A 103 8.44 -15.87 -0.37
CA PHE A 103 7.78 -14.97 0.56
C PHE A 103 7.13 -15.72 1.72
N ALA A 104 7.02 -15.04 2.85
CA ALA A 104 6.18 -15.42 3.96
C ALA A 104 5.24 -14.27 4.32
N GLU A 105 4.02 -14.60 4.73
CA GLU A 105 3.03 -13.65 5.23
C GLU A 105 2.80 -13.89 6.72
N ALA A 106 2.76 -12.82 7.50
CA ALA A 106 2.46 -12.86 8.91
C ALA A 106 1.34 -11.87 9.25
N SER A 107 0.41 -12.31 10.11
CA SER A 107 -0.64 -11.45 10.66
C SER A 107 -0.14 -10.72 11.89
N ILE A 108 -0.40 -9.42 11.96
CA ILE A 108 -0.02 -8.56 13.08
C ILE A 108 -1.05 -8.77 14.20
N PRO A 109 -0.63 -9.21 15.40
CA PRO A 109 -1.52 -9.30 16.55
C PRO A 109 -2.21 -7.95 16.80
N PRO A 110 -3.55 -7.92 16.99
CA PRO A 110 -4.29 -6.67 17.13
C PRO A 110 -3.78 -5.74 18.24
N ASN A 111 -3.23 -6.31 19.32
CA ASN A 111 -2.64 -5.54 20.42
C ASN A 111 -1.38 -4.76 20.00
N LEU A 112 -0.65 -5.20 18.97
CA LEU A 112 0.52 -4.48 18.44
C LEU A 112 0.11 -3.30 17.53
N MET A 113 -1.10 -3.33 16.96
CA MET A 113 -1.61 -2.21 16.14
C MET A 113 -1.99 -0.99 16.98
N VAL A 114 -2.17 -1.17 18.29
CA VAL A 114 -2.53 -0.12 19.27
C VAL A 114 -1.56 -0.06 20.45
N GLY A 115 -0.39 -0.69 20.30
CA GLY A 115 0.65 -0.78 21.32
C GLY A 115 1.68 0.33 21.20
N THR A 116 2.96 -0.02 21.36
CA THR A 116 4.11 0.86 21.13
C THR A 116 4.74 0.57 19.78
N SER A 117 5.42 1.58 19.23
CA SER A 117 6.17 1.42 17.98
C SER A 117 7.26 0.37 18.11
N GLU A 118 8.00 0.38 19.23
CA GLU A 118 9.03 -0.60 19.56
C GLU A 118 8.47 -2.02 19.48
N ALA A 119 7.35 -2.31 20.15
CA ALA A 119 6.76 -3.65 20.16
C ALA A 119 6.29 -4.11 18.77
N LEU A 120 5.75 -3.19 17.95
CA LEU A 120 5.36 -3.50 16.57
C LEU A 120 6.59 -3.84 15.72
N PHE A 121 7.62 -2.99 15.75
CA PHE A 121 8.80 -3.18 14.91
C PHE A 121 9.70 -4.32 15.39
N ASP A 122 9.75 -4.61 16.69
CA ASP A 122 10.41 -5.81 17.23
C ASP A 122 9.76 -7.08 16.71
N TYR A 123 8.42 -7.13 16.69
CA TYR A 123 7.69 -8.27 16.13
C TYR A 123 7.98 -8.46 14.64
N ILE A 124 7.92 -7.38 13.85
CA ILE A 124 8.22 -7.42 12.42
C ILE A 124 9.68 -7.87 12.18
N ALA A 125 10.63 -7.32 12.94
CA ALA A 125 12.04 -7.68 12.83
C ALA A 125 12.28 -9.14 13.23
N ALA A 126 11.57 -9.67 14.22
CA ALA A 126 11.67 -11.07 14.62
C ALA A 126 11.16 -12.03 13.52
N GLU A 127 10.02 -11.72 12.88
CA GLU A 127 9.53 -12.52 11.76
C GLU A 127 10.45 -12.43 10.53
N LEU A 128 11.02 -11.25 10.24
CA LEU A 128 12.04 -11.10 9.19
C LEU A 128 13.30 -11.93 9.51
N ALA A 129 13.76 -11.93 10.77
CA ALA A 129 14.92 -12.69 11.19
C ALA A 129 14.71 -14.21 11.05
N LYS A 130 13.50 -14.72 11.36
CA LYS A 130 13.13 -16.12 11.11
C LYS A 130 13.20 -16.45 9.63
N PHE A 131 12.63 -15.60 8.78
CA PHE A 131 12.63 -15.80 7.33
C PHE A 131 14.06 -15.80 6.74
N VAL A 132 14.94 -14.94 7.25
CA VAL A 132 16.38 -14.90 6.89
C VAL A 132 17.13 -16.15 7.38
N ALA A 133 16.74 -16.74 8.52
CA ALA A 133 17.35 -17.96 9.01
C ALA A 133 17.00 -19.22 8.18
N GLU A 134 15.93 -19.15 7.38
CA GLU A 134 15.45 -20.22 6.49
C GLU A 134 15.99 -20.07 5.05
N GLU A 135 17.08 -19.32 4.87
CA GLU A 135 17.71 -19.13 3.56
C GLU A 135 18.35 -20.40 3.00
N GLY A 136 18.06 -20.69 1.72
CA GLY A 136 18.88 -21.59 0.91
C GLY A 136 20.22 -20.96 0.51
N GLU A 137 21.18 -21.79 0.11
CA GLU A 137 22.53 -21.32 -0.28
C GLU A 137 22.50 -20.31 -1.44
N GLU A 138 21.50 -20.42 -2.33
CA GLU A 138 21.29 -19.51 -3.46
C GLU A 138 20.96 -18.07 -3.05
N PHE A 139 20.48 -17.87 -1.82
CA PHE A 139 20.15 -16.55 -1.26
C PHE A 139 21.27 -15.94 -0.42
N HIS A 140 22.37 -16.67 -0.21
CA HIS A 140 23.49 -16.14 0.56
C HIS A 140 24.21 -15.04 -0.22
N PRO A 141 24.31 -13.81 0.35
CA PRO A 141 25.08 -12.77 -0.29
C PRO A 141 26.58 -13.13 -0.27
N PRO A 142 27.37 -12.62 -1.24
CA PRO A 142 28.82 -12.79 -1.24
C PRO A 142 29.45 -12.32 0.09
N PRO A 143 30.56 -12.95 0.54
CA PRO A 143 31.24 -12.55 1.76
C PRO A 143 31.55 -11.05 1.79
N GLY A 144 31.22 -10.40 2.91
CA GLY A 144 31.42 -8.96 3.09
C GLY A 144 30.29 -8.08 2.56
N ARG A 145 29.26 -8.64 1.90
CA ARG A 145 28.07 -7.90 1.49
C ARG A 145 26.95 -8.04 2.52
N GLN A 146 26.37 -6.91 2.90
CA GLN A 146 25.18 -6.87 3.77
C GLN A 146 23.92 -7.15 2.93
N ARG A 147 22.91 -7.79 3.54
CA ARG A 147 21.59 -7.94 2.93
C ARG A 147 20.93 -6.57 2.82
N GLU A 148 20.41 -6.26 1.63
CA GLU A 148 19.71 -5.01 1.33
C GLU A 148 18.19 -5.26 1.36
N LEU A 149 17.44 -4.35 1.97
CA LEU A 149 15.99 -4.47 2.20
C LEU A 149 15.25 -3.27 1.61
N GLY A 150 14.31 -3.51 0.71
CA GLY A 150 13.29 -2.54 0.33
C GLY A 150 12.13 -2.56 1.32
N PHE A 151 11.76 -1.42 1.90
CA PHE A 151 10.64 -1.34 2.84
C PHE A 151 9.45 -0.59 2.23
N THR A 152 8.41 -1.34 1.86
CA THR A 152 7.11 -0.79 1.48
C THR A 152 6.29 -0.54 2.74
N PHE A 153 6.18 0.72 3.13
CA PHE A 153 5.43 1.15 4.31
C PHE A 153 4.15 1.87 3.88
N SER A 154 3.02 1.15 3.84
CA SER A 154 1.77 1.62 3.24
C SER A 154 0.95 2.52 4.16
N PHE A 155 1.60 3.49 4.80
CA PHE A 155 0.98 4.56 5.56
C PHE A 155 1.40 5.93 5.02
N PRO A 156 0.65 7.00 5.30
CA PRO A 156 1.07 8.34 4.90
C PRO A 156 2.43 8.73 5.50
N ILE A 157 3.46 8.79 4.67
CA ILE A 157 4.82 9.24 5.02
C ILE A 157 5.10 10.59 4.35
N MET A 158 5.81 11.46 5.05
CA MET A 158 6.51 12.61 4.50
C MET A 158 7.96 12.20 4.26
N GLN A 159 8.26 11.82 3.02
CA GLN A 159 9.57 11.28 2.67
C GLN A 159 10.61 12.40 2.58
N THR A 160 11.82 12.14 3.09
CA THR A 160 12.93 13.10 3.12
C THR A 160 14.15 12.64 2.30
N SER A 161 14.22 11.34 1.99
CA SER A 161 15.19 10.75 1.08
C SER A 161 14.68 9.40 0.55
N ILE A 162 15.42 8.73 -0.33
CA ILE A 162 15.05 7.40 -0.85
C ILE A 162 14.85 6.34 0.26
N ASN A 163 15.52 6.49 1.40
CA ASN A 163 15.47 5.52 2.51
C ASN A 163 15.07 6.14 3.86
N SER A 164 14.48 7.35 3.87
CA SER A 164 14.02 7.99 5.10
C SER A 164 12.74 8.81 4.90
N GLY A 165 11.92 8.85 5.94
CA GLY A 165 10.72 9.67 5.99
C GLY A 165 10.08 9.64 7.36
N THR A 166 9.22 10.62 7.63
CA THR A 166 8.49 10.73 8.88
C THR A 166 7.04 10.31 8.68
N LEU A 167 6.51 9.48 9.57
CA LEU A 167 5.09 9.15 9.57
C LEU A 167 4.25 10.40 9.79
N ILE A 168 3.25 10.63 8.94
CA ILE A 168 2.31 11.75 9.10
C ILE A 168 1.18 11.38 10.07
N ARG A 169 0.64 10.16 9.92
CA ARG A 169 -0.39 9.60 10.80
C ARG A 169 -0.59 8.12 10.52
N TRP A 170 -0.97 7.38 11.55
CA TRP A 170 -1.49 6.04 11.40
C TRP A 170 -2.87 6.02 10.71
N THR A 171 -3.16 4.92 10.03
CA THR A 171 -4.44 4.66 9.34
C THR A 171 -4.77 3.16 9.44
N LYS A 172 -5.86 2.69 8.82
CA LYS A 172 -6.18 1.25 8.67
C LYS A 172 -6.27 0.48 10.00
N GLY A 173 -6.73 1.14 11.07
CA GLY A 173 -6.88 0.54 12.39
C GLY A 173 -5.63 0.55 13.26
N PHE A 174 -4.51 1.10 12.78
CA PHE A 174 -3.34 1.39 13.62
C PHE A 174 -3.57 2.68 14.42
N SER A 175 -3.17 2.66 15.69
CA SER A 175 -3.22 3.81 16.61
C SER A 175 -2.12 3.65 17.66
N ILE A 176 -0.90 4.01 17.30
CA ILE A 176 0.29 3.88 18.15
C ILE A 176 0.69 5.29 18.59
N ASP A 177 0.47 5.60 19.87
CA ASP A 177 0.51 6.98 20.38
C ASP A 177 1.94 7.54 20.57
N ASP A 178 2.94 6.67 20.67
CA ASP A 178 4.35 7.06 20.87
C ASP A 178 5.08 7.48 19.58
N THR A 179 4.40 7.38 18.43
CA THR A 179 4.97 7.66 17.10
C THR A 179 3.93 8.35 16.22
N VAL A 180 3.89 9.68 16.30
CA VAL A 180 3.26 10.65 15.37
C VAL A 180 3.92 12.01 15.55
#